data_AF-A0A419S5S5-F1
#
_entry.id   AF-A0A419S5S5-F1
#
_cell.length_a   1.000
_cell.length_b   1.000
_cell.length_c   1.000
_cell.angle_alpha   90.00
_cell.angle_beta   90.00
_cell.angle_gamma   90.00
#
_symmetry.space_group_name_H-M   'P 1'
#
loop_
_entity.id
_entity.type
_entity.pdbx_description
1 polymer ?
#
loop_
_entity_poly.entity_id
_entity_poly.type
_entity_poly.pdbx_seq_one_letter_code
_entity_poly.pdbx_strand_id
1 'polypeptide(L)'
;MNAPTKTDLNKLMIAHHLLAGFSFFMVALLLLFAATDFGGHYFQPRLLAITHLTALGWFCALIFSLCYKLLPQFYPGFKVNTKLAWISFGLFVIGLAHLIYSFWVFEPGWPMQCAAALLLISISCLVWQIFKAGKQTVKPDVFQDFLSTSAIWLLLTVILGFLMVFNFRFAFLPMDHVVFLKLHAHAGFGGWFLLLLIAISSKSLPEYLQLKPDKTHLLHSSFYLINLALLAFFINTYLFGLNNITYLIIGLAVFGVFCWLFYLLPFVMLSVKRKVQTDGTSFLSALLLFFIALIVVPLIVYYQFRESNTAINLSVFYGFLLLLGCLGSLMQSRFFGLHFSSEKLSGPRLNELAKLRILCYLISTAVFSIGILLKNTALIHLALFAFVTSAILYLLCIFANLPAKLSHFVKQHRIQK
;
A
#
# COMPACT_ATOMS: atom_id res chain seq x y z
N MET A 1 14.29 20.53 26.15
CA MET A 1 13.73 20.14 24.83
C MET A 1 12.23 19.99 24.98
N ASN A 2 11.45 20.93 24.44
CA ASN A 2 9.99 20.96 24.65
C ASN A 2 9.33 19.79 23.91
N ALA A 3 8.46 19.07 24.62
CA ALA A 3 7.69 17.96 24.05
C ALA A 3 6.81 18.49 22.89
N PRO A 4 6.82 17.85 21.71
CA PRO A 4 5.89 18.21 20.66
C PRO A 4 4.48 17.97 21.15
N THR A 5 3.63 18.98 21.02
CA THR A 5 2.23 18.89 21.43
C THR A 5 1.48 17.99 20.43
N LYS A 6 0.42 17.32 20.88
CA LYS A 6 -0.49 16.47 20.07
C LYS A 6 -0.88 17.11 18.72
N THR A 7 -0.85 18.44 18.66
CA THR A 7 -1.08 19.30 17.50
C THR A 7 -0.10 19.10 16.33
N ASP A 8 1.19 18.89 16.57
CA ASP A 8 2.19 18.78 15.49
C ASP A 8 2.09 17.45 14.73
N LEU A 9 1.79 16.37 15.45
CA LEU A 9 1.54 15.06 14.86
C LEU A 9 0.30 15.08 13.96
N ASN A 10 -0.76 15.77 14.39
CA ASN A 10 -1.98 15.93 13.61
C ASN A 10 -1.74 16.70 12.30
N LYS A 11 -0.93 17.77 12.33
CA LYS A 11 -0.56 18.51 11.11
C LYS A 11 0.21 17.61 10.12
N LEU A 12 1.17 16.84 10.62
CA LEU A 12 1.94 15.90 9.79
C LEU A 12 1.03 14.86 9.14
N MET A 13 0.10 14.31 9.92
CA MET A 13 -0.91 13.36 9.44
C MET A 13 -1.78 13.97 8.33
N ILE A 14 -2.25 15.21 8.49
CA ILE A 14 -2.99 15.94 7.45
C ILE A 14 -2.14 16.10 6.19
N ALA A 15 -0.87 16.47 6.32
CA ALA A 15 0.02 16.64 5.17
C ALA A 15 0.18 15.35 4.34
N HIS A 16 0.33 14.20 5.01
CA HIS A 16 0.35 12.90 4.34
C HIS A 16 -0.96 12.56 3.63
N HIS A 17 -2.11 12.91 4.21
CA HIS A 17 -3.41 12.68 3.56
C HIS A 17 -3.61 13.57 2.33
N LEU A 18 -3.15 14.82 2.39
CA LEU A 18 -3.15 15.72 1.24
C LEU A 18 -2.26 15.16 0.13
N LEU A 19 -1.03 14.75 0.47
CA LEU A 19 -0.12 14.10 -0.47
C LEU A 19 -0.78 12.87 -1.12
N ALA A 20 -1.46 12.03 -0.34
CA ALA A 20 -2.18 10.86 -0.83
C ALA A 20 -3.30 11.22 -1.80
N GLY A 21 -4.13 12.21 -1.46
CA GLY A 21 -5.23 12.66 -2.33
C GLY A 21 -4.73 13.26 -3.64
N PHE A 22 -3.72 14.12 -3.59
CA PHE A 22 -3.11 14.69 -4.78
C PHE A 22 -2.42 13.63 -5.63
N SER A 23 -1.72 12.67 -5.01
CA SER A 23 -1.08 11.56 -5.72
C SER A 23 -2.11 10.68 -6.42
N PHE A 24 -3.23 10.34 -5.77
CA PHE A 24 -4.30 9.57 -6.40
C PHE A 24 -4.90 10.28 -7.61
N PHE A 25 -5.12 11.60 -7.51
CA PHE A 25 -5.57 12.41 -8.65
C PHE A 25 -4.54 12.47 -9.77
N MET A 26 -3.26 12.65 -9.46
CA MET A 26 -2.19 12.62 -10.45
C MET A 26 -2.05 11.23 -11.11
N VAL A 27 -2.19 10.13 -10.36
CA VAL A 27 -2.25 8.76 -10.93
C VAL A 27 -3.36 8.66 -11.96
N ALA A 28 -4.56 9.16 -11.64
CA ALA A 28 -5.68 9.12 -12.55
C ALA A 28 -5.43 9.89 -13.86
N LEU A 29 -4.79 11.07 -13.76
CA LEU A 29 -4.41 11.85 -14.94
C LEU A 29 -3.29 11.19 -15.76
N LEU A 30 -2.22 10.73 -15.11
CA LEU A 30 -1.09 10.09 -15.81
C LEU A 30 -1.51 8.80 -16.51
N LEU A 31 -2.44 8.04 -15.94
CA LEU A 31 -2.99 6.84 -16.58
C LEU A 31 -3.70 7.15 -17.90
N LEU A 32 -4.36 8.32 -18.05
CA LEU A 32 -4.97 8.71 -19.33
C LEU A 32 -3.93 8.81 -20.45
N PHE A 33 -2.73 9.30 -20.14
CA PHE A 33 -1.63 9.44 -21.10
C PHE A 33 -0.83 8.15 -21.31
N ALA A 34 -0.97 7.16 -20.42
CA ALA A 34 -0.26 5.89 -20.45
C ALA A 34 -1.16 4.70 -20.84
N ALA A 35 -2.41 4.95 -21.23
CA ALA A 35 -3.40 3.90 -21.52
C ALA A 35 -2.94 2.91 -22.60
N THR A 36 -2.20 3.39 -23.60
CA THR A 36 -1.61 2.55 -24.66
C THR A 36 -0.50 1.63 -24.17
N ASP A 37 0.19 2.00 -23.08
CA ASP A 37 1.36 1.28 -22.58
C ASP A 37 0.98 -0.09 -21.98
N PHE A 38 -0.29 -0.27 -21.59
CA PHE A 38 -0.84 -1.54 -21.10
C PHE A 38 -0.93 -2.63 -22.17
N GLY A 39 -0.78 -2.29 -23.46
CA GLY A 39 -0.70 -3.27 -24.54
C GLY A 39 0.67 -3.95 -24.66
N GLY A 40 1.70 -3.41 -24.00
CA GLY A 40 3.09 -3.86 -24.06
C GLY A 40 3.56 -4.64 -22.84
N HIS A 41 4.88 -4.67 -22.65
CA HIS A 41 5.51 -5.26 -21.47
C HIS A 41 5.25 -4.40 -20.21
N TYR A 42 5.18 -4.99 -19.01
CA TYR A 42 4.95 -4.23 -17.77
C TYR A 42 6.12 -3.33 -17.35
N PHE A 43 7.33 -3.62 -17.85
CA PHE A 43 8.53 -2.81 -17.63
C PHE A 43 8.58 -1.64 -18.61
N GLN A 44 7.71 -0.65 -18.42
CA GLN A 44 7.64 0.57 -19.23
C GLN A 44 7.85 1.79 -18.34
N PRO A 45 8.62 2.80 -18.77
CA PRO A 45 8.98 3.94 -17.93
C PRO A 45 7.78 4.70 -17.34
N ARG A 46 6.75 4.98 -18.16
CA ARG A 46 5.51 5.65 -17.70
C ARG A 46 4.73 4.80 -16.70
N LEU A 47 4.65 3.48 -16.91
CA LEU A 47 4.02 2.57 -15.96
C LEU A 47 4.81 2.46 -14.65
N LEU A 48 6.14 2.51 -14.69
CA LEU A 48 6.99 2.57 -13.49
C LEU A 48 6.74 3.87 -12.71
N ALA A 49 6.64 5.02 -13.38
CA ALA A 49 6.30 6.29 -12.74
C ALA A 49 4.93 6.20 -12.04
N ILE A 50 3.89 5.74 -12.76
CA ILE A 50 2.55 5.58 -12.21
C ILE A 50 2.52 4.59 -11.04
N THR A 51 3.26 3.49 -11.15
CA THR A 51 3.37 2.46 -10.10
C THR A 51 3.96 3.05 -8.82
N HIS A 52 5.04 3.83 -8.91
CA HIS A 52 5.65 4.47 -7.75
C HIS A 52 4.77 5.59 -7.18
N LEU A 53 4.09 6.36 -8.01
CA LEU A 53 3.16 7.40 -7.52
C LEU A 53 1.96 6.77 -6.79
N THR A 54 1.48 5.62 -7.29
CA THR A 54 0.43 4.83 -6.63
C THR A 54 0.93 4.23 -5.32
N ALA A 55 2.04 3.49 -5.34
CA ALA A 55 2.55 2.78 -4.18
C ALA A 55 3.08 3.74 -3.10
N LEU A 56 3.91 4.71 -3.47
CA LEU A 56 4.54 5.64 -2.54
C LEU A 56 3.64 6.86 -2.25
N GLY A 57 3.21 7.55 -3.30
CA GLY A 57 2.46 8.81 -3.18
C GLY A 57 1.06 8.64 -2.62
N TRP A 58 0.33 7.61 -3.04
CA TRP A 58 -1.01 7.34 -2.52
C TRP A 58 -0.98 6.38 -1.31
N PHE A 59 -0.52 5.13 -1.50
CA PHE A 59 -0.68 4.10 -0.46
C PHE A 59 0.25 4.33 0.74
N CYS A 60 1.56 4.46 0.51
CA CYS A 60 2.50 4.69 1.60
C CYS A 60 2.26 6.02 2.32
N ALA A 61 1.82 7.07 1.63
CA ALA A 61 1.48 8.32 2.31
C ALA A 61 0.36 8.13 3.36
N LEU A 62 -0.73 7.42 3.02
CA LEU A 62 -1.79 7.07 3.98
C LEU A 62 -1.26 6.17 5.11
N ILE A 63 -0.47 5.17 4.75
CA ILE A 63 0.09 4.21 5.69
C ILE A 63 1.08 4.88 6.66
N PHE A 64 1.98 5.74 6.20
CA PHE A 64 2.94 6.44 7.07
C PHE A 64 2.21 7.33 8.06
N SER A 65 1.18 8.03 7.63
CA SER A 65 0.28 8.76 8.53
C SER A 65 -0.32 7.86 9.60
N LEU A 66 -0.72 6.64 9.23
CA LEU A 66 -1.30 5.67 10.14
C LEU A 66 -0.24 5.10 11.09
N CYS A 67 0.96 4.75 10.61
CA CYS A 67 2.08 4.28 11.43
C CYS A 67 2.41 5.28 12.54
N TYR A 68 2.50 6.58 12.22
CA TYR A 68 2.74 7.61 13.24
C TYR A 68 1.66 7.68 14.31
N LYS A 69 0.40 7.38 13.98
CA LYS A 69 -0.70 7.29 14.94
C LYS A 69 -0.66 5.99 15.75
N LEU A 70 -0.39 4.86 15.08
CA LEU A 70 -0.43 3.54 15.67
C LEU A 70 0.78 3.26 16.58
N LEU A 71 1.92 3.90 16.35
CA LEU A 71 3.13 3.66 17.15
C LEU A 71 2.87 3.85 18.66
N PRO A 72 2.32 4.98 19.14
CA PRO A 72 1.98 5.13 20.56
C PRO A 72 0.86 4.19 21.06
N GLN A 73 -0.02 3.71 20.17
CA GLN A 73 -1.09 2.77 20.52
C GLN A 73 -0.58 1.35 20.67
N PHE A 74 0.34 0.94 19.79
CA PHE A 74 0.92 -0.40 19.78
C PHE A 74 2.05 -0.53 20.79
N TYR A 75 2.73 0.57 21.09
CA TYR A 75 3.86 0.65 22.01
C TYR A 75 3.56 1.67 23.12
N PRO A 76 2.88 1.26 24.21
CA PRO A 76 2.52 2.15 25.30
C PRO A 76 3.74 2.90 25.86
N GLY A 77 3.63 4.22 25.98
CA GLY A 77 4.71 5.08 26.47
C GLY A 77 5.68 5.59 25.41
N PHE A 78 5.65 5.04 24.19
CA PHE A 78 6.46 5.55 23.08
C PHE A 78 5.94 6.92 22.59
N LYS A 79 6.87 7.85 22.38
CA LYS A 79 6.60 9.18 21.82
C LYS A 79 7.29 9.33 20.48
N VAL A 80 6.50 9.60 19.43
CA VAL A 80 7.00 9.86 18.08
C VAL A 80 7.86 11.12 18.06
N ASN A 81 9.03 11.05 17.42
CA ASN A 81 9.87 12.22 17.18
C ASN A 81 9.33 12.99 15.97
N THR A 82 8.48 13.98 16.24
CA THR A 82 7.80 14.75 15.18
C THR A 82 8.75 15.52 14.29
N LYS A 83 9.90 16.00 14.79
CA LYS A 83 10.91 16.70 13.97
C LYS A 83 11.47 15.76 12.91
N LEU A 84 11.89 14.57 13.33
CA LEU A 84 12.39 13.55 12.41
C LEU A 84 11.30 13.11 11.41
N ALA A 85 10.06 13.02 11.87
CA ALA A 85 8.92 12.67 11.03
C ALA A 85 8.63 13.73 9.94
N TRP A 86 8.78 15.03 10.26
CA TRP A 86 8.69 16.11 9.27
C TRP A 86 9.87 16.13 8.29
N ILE A 87 11.10 15.87 8.77
CA ILE A 87 12.27 15.71 7.88
C ILE A 87 12.05 14.55 6.91
N SER A 88 11.63 13.39 7.43
CA SER A 88 11.26 12.22 6.63
C SER A 88 10.21 12.59 5.57
N PHE A 89 9.13 13.28 5.96
CA PHE A 89 8.09 13.72 5.02
C PHE A 89 8.62 14.66 3.92
N GLY A 90 9.44 15.66 4.28
CA GLY A 90 10.02 16.59 3.29
C GLY A 90 10.90 15.88 2.27
N LEU A 91 11.81 15.01 2.75
CA LEU A 91 12.66 14.19 1.89
C LEU A 91 11.83 13.24 1.01
N PHE A 92 10.75 12.68 1.56
CA PHE A 92 9.84 11.79 0.84
C PHE A 92 9.19 12.50 -0.36
N VAL A 93 8.63 13.68 -0.13
CA VAL A 93 7.91 14.44 -1.18
C VAL A 93 8.86 14.85 -2.30
N ILE A 94 10.03 15.38 -1.95
CA ILE A 94 11.03 15.82 -2.95
C ILE A 94 11.58 14.63 -3.73
N GLY A 95 11.90 13.53 -3.03
CA GLY A 95 12.38 12.30 -3.66
C GLY A 95 11.32 11.65 -4.56
N LEU A 96 10.07 11.59 -4.11
CA LEU A 96 8.97 11.05 -4.91
C LEU A 96 8.76 11.86 -6.19
N ALA A 97 8.66 13.20 -6.09
CA ALA A 97 8.44 14.05 -7.24
C ALA A 97 9.52 13.88 -8.32
N HIS A 98 10.80 13.87 -7.91
CA HIS A 98 11.92 13.63 -8.83
C HIS A 98 11.91 12.21 -9.41
N LEU A 99 11.57 11.20 -8.60
CA LEU A 99 11.51 9.81 -9.08
C LEU A 99 10.42 9.66 -10.16
N ILE A 100 9.23 10.23 -9.94
CA ILE A 100 8.13 10.16 -10.91
C ILE A 100 8.53 10.86 -12.21
N TYR A 101 9.09 12.07 -12.12
CA TYR A 101 9.58 12.80 -13.30
C TYR A 101 10.62 11.98 -14.05
N SER A 102 11.65 11.48 -13.37
CA SER A 102 12.75 10.74 -13.97
C SER A 102 12.29 9.45 -14.64
N PHE A 103 11.34 8.71 -14.05
CA PHE A 103 10.73 7.56 -14.72
C PHE A 103 9.86 7.96 -15.92
N TRP A 104 9.12 9.06 -15.82
CA TRP A 104 8.21 9.49 -16.88
C TRP A 104 8.95 9.87 -18.17
N VAL A 105 10.05 10.61 -18.06
CA VAL A 105 10.93 10.96 -19.20
C VAL A 105 12.00 9.91 -19.48
N PHE A 106 12.15 8.94 -18.59
CA PHE A 106 13.20 7.93 -18.57
C PHE A 106 14.62 8.50 -18.59
N GLU A 107 14.96 9.24 -17.54
CA GLU A 107 16.31 9.79 -17.32
C GLU A 107 17.00 9.11 -16.12
N PRO A 108 17.66 7.94 -16.30
CA PRO A 108 18.30 7.18 -15.23
C PRO A 108 19.63 7.77 -14.71
N GLY A 109 19.83 9.08 -14.89
CA GLY A 109 21.02 9.79 -14.47
C GLY A 109 21.01 10.18 -12.99
N TRP A 110 21.78 11.22 -12.68
CA TRP A 110 21.86 11.76 -11.33
C TRP A 110 20.51 12.21 -10.74
N PRO A 111 19.51 12.71 -11.50
CA PRO A 111 18.22 13.10 -10.90
C PRO A 111 17.49 11.92 -10.28
N MET A 112 17.45 10.78 -10.98
CA MET A 112 16.82 9.55 -10.50
C MET A 112 17.58 8.95 -9.32
N GLN A 113 18.92 9.01 -9.34
CA GLN A 113 19.77 8.52 -8.25
C GLN A 113 19.60 9.37 -6.97
N CYS A 114 19.57 10.70 -7.10
CA CYS A 114 19.26 11.60 -5.99
C CYS A 114 17.86 11.35 -5.45
N ALA A 115 16.87 11.15 -6.31
CA ALA A 115 15.50 10.80 -5.91
C ALA A 115 15.45 9.52 -5.08
N ALA A 116 16.13 8.46 -5.54
CA ALA A 116 16.22 7.19 -4.82
C ALA A 116 16.93 7.33 -3.47
N ALA A 117 18.01 8.12 -3.39
CA ALA A 117 18.72 8.39 -2.15
C ALA A 117 17.84 9.13 -1.13
N LEU A 118 17.12 10.17 -1.57
CA LEU A 118 16.18 10.92 -0.71
C LEU A 118 15.08 10.03 -0.15
N LEU A 119 14.50 9.15 -0.98
CA LEU A 119 13.48 8.19 -0.55
C LEU A 119 14.05 7.16 0.45
N LEU A 120 15.25 6.64 0.20
CA LEU A 120 15.92 5.71 1.11
C LEU A 120 16.15 6.35 2.49
N ILE A 121 16.68 7.58 2.54
CA ILE A 121 16.92 8.32 3.80
C ILE A 121 15.57 8.57 4.50
N SER A 122 14.57 9.06 3.77
CA SER A 122 13.24 9.33 4.30
C SER A 122 12.61 8.11 4.98
N ILE A 123 12.61 6.97 4.28
CA ILE A 123 12.02 5.72 4.78
C ILE A 123 12.85 5.15 5.93
N SER A 124 14.17 5.25 5.87
CA SER A 124 15.05 4.86 6.97
C SER A 124 14.73 5.63 8.26
N CYS A 125 14.39 6.92 8.17
CA CYS A 125 13.96 7.71 9.34
C CYS A 125 12.67 7.17 9.96
N LEU A 126 11.67 6.76 9.16
CA LEU A 126 10.44 6.14 9.66
C LEU A 126 10.72 4.79 10.30
N VAL A 127 11.46 3.93 9.60
CA VAL A 127 11.82 2.58 10.05
C VAL A 127 12.61 2.64 11.36
N TRP A 128 13.52 3.60 11.51
CA TRP A 128 14.23 3.83 12.78
C TRP A 128 13.29 4.15 13.94
N GLN A 129 12.23 4.93 13.72
CA GLN A 129 11.25 5.21 14.77
C GLN A 129 10.45 3.97 15.16
N ILE A 130 10.08 3.12 14.18
CA ILE A 130 9.40 1.84 14.43
C ILE A 130 10.29 0.93 15.29
N PHE A 131 11.57 0.77 14.94
CA PHE A 131 12.49 -0.05 15.75
C PHE A 131 12.76 0.53 17.12
N LYS A 132 12.87 1.86 17.25
CA LYS A 132 13.02 2.50 18.54
C LYS A 132 11.82 2.21 19.46
N ALA A 133 10.61 2.18 18.90
CA ALA A 133 9.41 1.81 19.64
C ALA A 133 9.44 0.33 20.06
N GLY A 134 9.80 -0.58 19.13
CA GLY A 134 9.94 -2.01 19.42
C GLY A 134 10.94 -2.29 20.56
N LYS A 135 12.10 -1.63 20.55
CA LYS A 135 13.13 -1.78 21.61
C LYS A 135 12.67 -1.33 23.00
N GLN A 136 11.65 -0.48 23.11
CA GLN A 136 11.11 -0.04 24.40
C GLN A 136 10.10 -1.02 24.98
N THR A 137 9.77 -2.09 24.25
CA THR A 137 8.71 -3.03 24.63
C THR A 137 9.30 -4.26 25.29
N VAL A 138 8.83 -4.57 26.50
CA VAL A 138 9.36 -5.68 27.31
C VAL A 138 8.87 -7.04 26.81
N LYS A 139 7.64 -7.13 26.30
CA LYS A 139 7.05 -8.38 25.79
C LYS A 139 6.36 -8.11 24.46
N PRO A 140 7.03 -8.31 23.32
CA PRO A 140 6.42 -8.07 22.04
C PRO A 140 5.31 -9.07 21.74
N ASP A 141 4.27 -8.61 21.07
CA ASP A 141 3.16 -9.44 20.58
C ASP A 141 3.30 -9.71 19.07
N VAL A 142 2.54 -10.69 18.57
CA VAL A 142 2.57 -11.07 17.15
C VAL A 142 2.25 -9.89 16.21
N PHE A 143 1.45 -8.91 16.66
CA PHE A 143 1.10 -7.75 15.85
C PHE A 143 2.30 -6.80 15.66
N GLN A 144 3.12 -6.64 16.71
CA GLN A 144 4.37 -5.89 16.68
C GLN A 144 5.44 -6.62 15.84
N ASP A 145 5.45 -7.95 15.83
CA ASP A 145 6.32 -8.74 14.95
C ASP A 145 5.98 -8.47 13.47
N PHE A 146 4.69 -8.52 13.10
CA PHE A 146 4.25 -8.15 11.75
C PHE A 146 4.62 -6.70 11.40
N LEU A 147 4.38 -5.74 12.31
CA LEU A 147 4.72 -4.32 12.09
C LEU A 147 6.23 -4.12 11.86
N SER A 148 7.06 -4.69 12.73
CA SER A 148 8.52 -4.54 12.64
C SER A 148 9.09 -5.25 11.41
N THR A 149 8.59 -6.45 11.11
CA THR A 149 9.03 -7.22 9.93
C THR A 149 8.58 -6.56 8.63
N SER A 150 7.37 -5.97 8.58
CA SER A 150 6.94 -5.18 7.43
C SER A 150 7.88 -4.00 7.17
N ALA A 151 8.34 -3.31 8.23
CA ALA A 151 9.29 -2.20 8.11
C ALA A 151 10.67 -2.67 7.60
N ILE A 152 11.12 -3.87 7.98
CA ILE A 152 12.33 -4.50 7.39
C ILE A 152 12.14 -4.74 5.90
N TRP A 153 11.01 -5.33 5.50
CA TRP A 153 10.72 -5.57 4.08
C TRP A 153 10.59 -4.28 3.27
N LEU A 154 10.02 -3.22 3.85
CA LEU A 154 10.00 -1.91 3.21
C LEU A 154 11.41 -1.38 2.99
N LEU A 155 12.27 -1.44 4.02
CA LEU A 155 13.66 -1.01 3.91
C LEU A 155 14.41 -1.81 2.84
N LEU A 156 14.23 -3.14 2.80
CA LEU A 156 14.81 -3.99 1.76
C LEU A 156 14.28 -3.60 0.37
N THR A 157 13.00 -3.30 0.25
CA THR A 157 12.37 -2.86 -1.01
C THR A 157 13.04 -1.59 -1.54
N VAL A 158 13.22 -0.57 -0.69
CA VAL A 158 13.86 0.68 -1.14
C VAL A 158 15.37 0.58 -1.31
N ILE A 159 16.06 -0.27 -0.54
CA ILE A 159 17.47 -0.57 -0.82
C ILE A 159 17.59 -1.22 -2.21
N LEU A 160 16.73 -2.20 -2.52
CA LEU A 160 16.76 -2.85 -3.81
C LEU A 160 16.40 -1.88 -4.95
N GLY A 161 15.40 -1.02 -4.75
CA GLY A 161 15.05 0.03 -5.71
C GLY A 161 16.20 1.02 -5.94
N PHE A 162 16.89 1.42 -4.88
CA PHE A 162 18.10 2.25 -4.95
C PHE A 162 19.21 1.58 -5.77
N LEU A 163 19.51 0.31 -5.49
CA LEU A 163 20.51 -0.45 -6.25
C LEU A 163 20.12 -0.57 -7.73
N MET A 164 18.84 -0.85 -8.02
CA MET A 164 18.32 -0.93 -9.39
C MET A 164 18.44 0.40 -10.15
N VAL A 165 18.19 1.54 -9.49
CA VAL A 165 18.36 2.87 -10.08
C VAL A 165 19.81 3.12 -10.50
N PHE A 166 20.76 2.82 -9.60
CA PHE A 166 22.19 2.94 -9.92
C PHE A 166 22.61 1.94 -11.02
N ASN A 167 21.99 0.76 -11.04
CA ASN A 167 22.29 -0.27 -12.03
C ASN A 167 21.96 0.17 -13.46
N PHE A 168 21.00 1.07 -13.68
CA PHE A 168 20.75 1.61 -15.02
C PHE A 168 21.95 2.34 -15.63
N ARG A 169 22.85 2.88 -14.80
CA ARG A 169 24.04 3.61 -15.26
C ARG A 169 25.32 2.79 -15.20
N PHE A 170 25.47 1.97 -14.16
CA PHE A 170 26.74 1.28 -13.87
C PHE A 170 26.71 -0.22 -14.16
N ALA A 171 25.53 -0.81 -14.38
CA ALA A 171 25.37 -2.22 -14.74
C ALA A 171 26.18 -3.21 -13.85
N PHE A 172 26.18 -2.98 -12.53
CA PHE A 172 26.96 -3.77 -11.56
C PHE A 172 26.20 -4.98 -10.99
N LEU A 173 24.87 -5.03 -11.16
CA LEU A 173 24.07 -6.17 -10.73
C LEU A 173 24.23 -7.33 -11.73
N PRO A 174 24.47 -8.56 -11.26
CA PRO A 174 24.88 -9.69 -12.11
C PRO A 174 23.73 -10.33 -12.91
N MET A 175 22.47 -10.05 -12.55
CA MET A 175 21.28 -10.64 -13.17
C MET A 175 20.47 -9.58 -13.92
N ASP A 176 19.57 -10.03 -14.79
CA ASP A 176 18.66 -9.15 -15.51
C ASP A 176 17.86 -8.24 -14.58
N HIS A 177 17.68 -6.98 -15.01
CA HIS A 177 16.93 -5.97 -14.25
C HIS A 177 15.50 -6.42 -13.90
N VAL A 178 14.87 -7.22 -14.77
CA VAL A 178 13.51 -7.75 -14.57
C VAL A 178 13.46 -8.77 -13.41
N VAL A 179 14.53 -9.50 -13.15
CA VAL A 179 14.60 -10.40 -11.97
C VAL A 179 14.54 -9.57 -10.69
N PHE A 180 15.38 -8.54 -10.58
CA PHE A 180 15.36 -7.63 -9.44
C PHE A 180 14.04 -6.87 -9.32
N LEU A 181 13.40 -6.52 -10.44
CA LEU A 181 12.07 -5.91 -10.44
C LEU A 181 11.02 -6.82 -9.81
N LYS A 182 11.04 -8.13 -10.12
CA LYS A 182 10.14 -9.11 -9.48
C LYS A 182 10.40 -9.17 -7.97
N LEU A 183 11.66 -9.25 -7.56
CA LEU A 183 12.04 -9.26 -6.14
C LEU A 183 11.59 -7.99 -5.41
N HIS A 184 11.88 -6.82 -5.99
CA HIS A 184 11.47 -5.51 -5.47
C HIS A 184 9.96 -5.41 -5.31
N ALA A 185 9.20 -5.77 -6.34
CA ALA A 185 7.74 -5.71 -6.31
C ALA A 185 7.16 -6.62 -5.21
N HIS A 186 7.64 -7.87 -5.09
CA HIS A 186 7.10 -8.82 -4.10
C HIS A 186 7.53 -8.49 -2.67
N ALA A 187 8.73 -7.93 -2.44
CA ALA A 187 9.09 -7.37 -1.14
C ALA A 187 8.19 -6.18 -0.76
N GLY A 188 7.84 -5.33 -1.72
CA GLY A 188 6.89 -4.24 -1.51
C GLY A 188 5.47 -4.74 -1.20
N PHE A 189 4.90 -5.59 -2.04
CA PHE A 189 3.52 -6.08 -1.88
C PHE A 189 3.36 -7.08 -0.75
N GLY A 190 4.10 -8.18 -0.79
CA GLY A 190 3.98 -9.26 0.19
C GLY A 190 4.66 -8.90 1.51
N GLY A 191 5.85 -8.32 1.45
CA GLY A 191 6.64 -7.99 2.63
C GLY A 191 6.14 -6.73 3.35
N TRP A 192 6.03 -5.60 2.65
CA TRP A 192 5.58 -4.35 3.27
C TRP A 192 4.06 -4.27 3.42
N PHE A 193 3.30 -4.27 2.31
CA PHE A 193 1.86 -3.99 2.38
C PHE A 193 1.05 -5.11 3.06
N LEU A 194 1.25 -6.37 2.68
CA LEU A 194 0.47 -7.49 3.20
C LEU A 194 0.75 -7.74 4.70
N LEU A 195 2.02 -7.81 5.13
CA LEU A 195 2.34 -7.99 6.56
C LEU A 195 1.80 -6.83 7.41
N LEU A 196 1.89 -5.59 6.92
CA LEU A 196 1.35 -4.44 7.64
C LEU A 196 -0.19 -4.49 7.69
N LEU A 197 -0.85 -4.87 6.60
CA LEU A 197 -2.30 -5.07 6.57
C LEU A 197 -2.72 -6.13 7.59
N ILE A 198 -1.97 -7.23 7.70
CA ILE A 198 -2.21 -8.28 8.69
C ILE A 198 -2.06 -7.73 10.11
N ALA A 199 -0.99 -6.98 10.41
CA ALA A 199 -0.80 -6.32 11.71
C ALA A 199 -1.97 -5.42 12.08
N ILE A 200 -2.32 -4.49 11.19
CA ILE A 200 -3.32 -3.47 11.46
C ILE A 200 -4.70 -4.10 11.60
N SER A 201 -5.10 -4.96 10.66
CA SER A 201 -6.43 -5.58 10.67
C SER A 201 -6.64 -6.48 11.88
N SER A 202 -5.63 -7.28 12.22
CA SER A 202 -5.71 -8.25 13.31
C SER A 202 -5.70 -7.61 14.69
N LYS A 203 -5.15 -6.39 14.84
CA LYS A 203 -5.19 -5.64 16.10
C LYS A 203 -6.38 -4.69 16.19
N SER A 204 -6.61 -3.91 15.13
CA SER A 204 -7.63 -2.85 15.13
C SER A 204 -9.06 -3.38 15.17
N LEU A 205 -9.35 -4.48 14.48
CA LEU A 205 -10.72 -4.98 14.39
C LEU A 205 -11.22 -5.58 15.72
N PRO A 206 -10.45 -6.43 16.42
CA PRO A 206 -10.85 -6.88 17.76
C PRO A 206 -10.99 -5.73 18.77
N GLU A 207 -10.05 -4.78 18.79
CA GLU A 207 -10.11 -3.61 19.68
C GLU A 207 -11.36 -2.77 19.42
N TYR A 208 -11.70 -2.52 18.15
CA TYR A 208 -12.91 -1.79 17.79
C TYR A 208 -14.20 -2.49 18.22
N LEU A 209 -14.22 -3.83 18.21
CA LEU A 209 -15.33 -4.64 18.69
C LEU A 209 -15.33 -4.86 20.20
N GLN A 210 -14.32 -4.32 20.90
CA GLN A 210 -14.07 -4.51 22.33
C GLN A 210 -13.91 -6.00 22.71
N LEU A 211 -13.29 -6.76 21.82
CA LEU A 211 -13.01 -8.18 22.01
C LEU A 211 -11.52 -8.41 22.27
N LYS A 212 -11.22 -9.44 23.05
CA LYS A 212 -9.84 -9.91 23.19
C LYS A 212 -9.43 -10.70 21.94
N PRO A 213 -8.19 -10.57 21.47
CA PRO A 213 -7.64 -11.47 20.46
C PRO A 213 -7.79 -12.94 20.90
N ASP A 214 -8.30 -13.78 20.01
CA ASP A 214 -8.43 -15.22 20.21
C ASP A 214 -7.75 -15.96 19.04
N LYS A 215 -7.25 -17.18 19.26
CA LYS A 215 -6.56 -18.00 18.24
C LYS A 215 -5.34 -17.34 17.59
N THR A 216 -4.52 -16.64 18.37
CA THR A 216 -3.27 -16.00 17.90
C THR A 216 -2.27 -16.98 17.26
N HIS A 217 -2.38 -18.28 17.51
CA HIS A 217 -1.59 -19.31 16.81
C HIS A 217 -1.76 -19.25 15.29
N LEU A 218 -2.95 -18.91 14.77
CA LEU A 218 -3.18 -18.73 13.34
C LEU A 218 -2.38 -17.54 12.78
N LEU A 219 -2.21 -16.48 13.56
CA LEU A 219 -1.38 -15.34 13.19
C LEU A 219 0.10 -15.69 13.20
N HIS A 220 0.57 -16.49 14.17
CA HIS A 220 1.95 -16.99 14.15
C HIS A 220 2.20 -17.87 12.93
N SER A 221 1.30 -18.81 12.61
CA SER A 221 1.41 -19.61 11.37
C SER A 221 1.44 -18.72 10.13
N SER A 222 0.54 -17.74 10.04
CA SER A 222 0.52 -16.76 8.95
C SER A 222 1.86 -16.02 8.82
N PHE A 223 2.40 -15.55 9.95
CA PHE A 223 3.65 -14.81 10.02
C PHE A 223 4.83 -15.63 9.46
N TYR A 224 5.02 -16.85 9.97
CA TYR A 224 6.14 -17.69 9.55
C TYR A 224 5.98 -18.19 8.12
N LEU A 225 4.77 -18.59 7.70
CA LEU A 225 4.53 -19.08 6.34
C LEU A 225 4.77 -18.00 5.28
N ILE A 226 4.26 -16.78 5.49
CA ILE A 226 4.43 -15.69 4.52
C ILE A 226 5.90 -15.26 4.45
N ASN A 227 6.58 -15.09 5.59
CA ASN A 227 8.00 -14.72 5.59
C ASN A 227 8.88 -15.81 5.00
N LEU A 228 8.64 -17.08 5.32
CA LEU A 228 9.35 -18.22 4.71
C LEU A 228 9.13 -18.24 3.20
N ALA A 229 7.88 -18.03 2.74
CA ALA A 229 7.58 -17.97 1.31
C ALA A 229 8.30 -16.79 0.63
N LEU A 230 8.34 -15.61 1.23
CA LEU A 230 9.06 -14.45 0.67
C LEU A 230 10.57 -14.69 0.62
N LEU A 231 11.17 -15.23 1.68
CA LEU A 231 12.60 -15.56 1.69
C LEU A 231 12.94 -16.65 0.67
N ALA A 232 12.13 -17.71 0.61
CA ALA A 232 12.28 -18.77 -0.38
C ALA A 232 12.11 -18.23 -1.80
N PHE A 233 11.15 -17.33 -2.04
CA PHE A 233 10.98 -16.66 -3.33
C PHE A 233 12.22 -15.86 -3.71
N PHE A 234 12.77 -15.08 -2.78
CA PHE A 234 13.98 -14.30 -2.99
C PHE A 234 15.17 -15.18 -3.40
N ILE A 235 15.44 -16.22 -2.62
CA ILE A 235 16.58 -17.12 -2.86
C ILE A 235 16.37 -17.90 -4.17
N ASN A 236 15.20 -18.53 -4.33
CA ASN A 236 14.92 -19.38 -5.48
C ASN A 236 14.91 -18.58 -6.79
N THR A 237 14.22 -17.43 -6.83
CA THR A 237 14.14 -16.60 -8.04
C THR A 237 15.47 -15.94 -8.39
N TYR A 238 16.30 -15.59 -7.40
CA TYR A 238 17.64 -15.06 -7.67
C TYR A 238 18.58 -16.11 -8.25
N LEU A 239 18.60 -17.34 -7.68
CA LEU A 239 19.55 -18.38 -8.08
C LEU A 239 19.11 -19.16 -9.33
N PHE A 240 17.81 -19.43 -9.45
CA PHE A 240 17.27 -20.39 -10.43
C PHE A 240 16.16 -19.80 -11.30
N GLY A 241 15.81 -18.52 -11.13
CA GLY A 241 14.65 -17.93 -11.79
C GLY A 241 13.32 -18.56 -11.32
N LEU A 242 12.29 -18.45 -12.16
CA LEU A 242 11.02 -19.12 -11.91
C LEU A 242 11.15 -20.59 -12.33
N ASN A 243 10.69 -21.50 -11.48
CA ASN A 243 10.81 -22.96 -11.66
C ASN A 243 9.67 -23.70 -10.94
N ASN A 244 9.61 -25.02 -11.01
CA ASN A 244 8.54 -25.80 -10.40
C ASN A 244 8.41 -25.61 -8.87
N ILE A 245 9.52 -25.32 -8.17
CA ILE A 245 9.51 -25.01 -6.73
C ILE A 245 8.72 -23.73 -6.43
N THR A 246 8.59 -22.82 -7.42
CA THR A 246 7.82 -21.59 -7.28
C THR A 246 6.36 -21.87 -6.93
N TYR A 247 5.75 -22.96 -7.43
CA TYR A 247 4.38 -23.32 -7.05
C TYR A 247 4.25 -23.68 -5.56
N LEU A 248 5.24 -24.38 -5.00
CA LEU A 248 5.27 -24.68 -3.57
C LEU A 248 5.39 -23.39 -2.74
N ILE A 249 6.25 -22.46 -3.16
CA ILE A 249 6.44 -21.16 -2.52
C ILE A 249 5.13 -20.35 -2.53
N ILE A 250 4.43 -20.32 -3.67
CA ILE A 250 3.10 -19.69 -3.78
C ILE A 250 2.11 -20.38 -2.82
N GLY A 251 2.10 -21.72 -2.76
CA GLY A 251 1.25 -22.48 -1.85
C GLY A 251 1.47 -22.13 -0.39
N LEU A 252 2.73 -21.98 0.04
CA LEU A 252 3.08 -21.54 1.40
C LEU A 252 2.54 -20.13 1.71
N ALA A 253 2.74 -19.18 0.80
CA ALA A 253 2.23 -17.81 0.96
C ALA A 253 0.69 -17.80 1.05
N VAL A 254 0.01 -18.51 0.16
CA VAL A 254 -1.45 -18.63 0.12
C VAL A 254 -1.98 -19.26 1.41
N PHE A 255 -1.35 -20.32 1.89
CA PHE A 255 -1.73 -20.96 3.15
C PHE A 255 -1.57 -20.00 4.34
N GLY A 256 -0.47 -19.24 4.39
CA GLY A 256 -0.27 -18.20 5.41
C GLY A 256 -1.35 -17.11 5.37
N VAL A 257 -1.78 -16.70 4.18
CA VAL A 257 -2.90 -15.74 4.03
C VAL A 257 -4.21 -16.34 4.51
N PHE A 258 -4.50 -17.61 4.20
CA PHE A 258 -5.69 -18.28 4.72
C PHE A 258 -5.71 -18.37 6.24
N CYS A 259 -4.58 -18.67 6.89
CA CYS A 259 -4.48 -18.64 8.36
C CYS A 259 -4.91 -17.27 8.94
N TRP A 260 -4.45 -16.17 8.33
CA TRP A 260 -4.87 -14.82 8.73
C TRP A 260 -6.36 -14.57 8.47
N LEU A 261 -6.90 -14.97 7.32
CA LEU A 261 -8.32 -14.80 7.02
C LEU A 261 -9.20 -15.60 7.98
N PHE A 262 -8.80 -16.83 8.35
CA PHE A 262 -9.51 -17.63 9.35
C PHE A 262 -9.46 -17.01 10.75
N TYR A 263 -8.35 -16.36 11.11
CA TYR A 263 -8.27 -15.57 12.34
C TYR A 263 -9.26 -14.38 12.31
N LEU A 264 -9.34 -13.66 11.20
CA LEU A 264 -10.21 -12.49 11.08
C LEU A 264 -11.70 -12.81 10.97
N LEU A 265 -12.05 -13.99 10.45
CA LEU A 265 -13.43 -14.34 10.07
C LEU A 265 -14.47 -14.09 11.18
N PRO A 266 -14.27 -14.52 12.44
CA PRO A 266 -15.26 -14.30 13.50
C PRO A 266 -15.50 -12.81 13.78
N PHE A 267 -14.44 -12.00 13.73
CA PHE A 267 -14.52 -10.56 13.97
C PHE A 267 -15.26 -9.85 12.84
N VAL A 268 -14.99 -10.21 11.58
CA VAL A 268 -15.68 -9.66 10.42
C VAL A 268 -17.17 -10.02 10.44
N MET A 269 -17.51 -11.28 10.73
CA MET A 269 -18.89 -11.70 10.85
C MET A 269 -19.64 -10.91 11.94
N LEU A 270 -18.98 -10.65 13.07
CA LEU A 270 -19.56 -9.86 14.15
C LEU A 270 -19.70 -8.38 13.79
N SER A 271 -18.71 -7.78 13.12
CA SER A 271 -18.78 -6.38 12.71
C SER A 271 -19.92 -6.11 11.72
N VAL A 272 -20.18 -7.06 10.82
CA VAL A 272 -21.33 -7.04 9.91
C VAL A 272 -22.64 -7.15 10.69
N LYS A 273 -22.76 -8.13 11.60
CA LYS A 273 -23.96 -8.32 12.44
C LYS A 273 -24.30 -7.08 13.27
N ARG A 274 -23.28 -6.44 13.85
CA ARG A 274 -23.44 -5.22 14.66
C ARG A 274 -23.58 -3.92 13.82
N LYS A 275 -23.58 -4.01 12.48
CA LYS A 275 -23.65 -2.87 11.54
C LYS A 275 -22.63 -1.76 11.84
N VAL A 276 -21.47 -2.13 12.40
CA VAL A 276 -20.47 -1.14 12.85
C VAL A 276 -19.62 -0.65 11.69
N GLN A 277 -19.45 -1.47 10.65
CA GLN A 277 -18.81 -1.06 9.40
C GLN A 277 -19.86 -0.51 8.44
N THR A 278 -19.72 0.76 8.08
CA THR A 278 -20.68 1.48 7.23
C THR A 278 -20.41 1.33 5.72
N ASP A 279 -19.19 0.96 5.30
CA ASP A 279 -18.81 0.82 3.87
C ASP A 279 -18.11 -0.54 3.61
N GLY A 280 -18.85 -1.65 3.73
CA GLY A 280 -18.31 -2.99 3.48
C GLY A 280 -17.98 -3.27 2.01
N THR A 281 -18.58 -2.54 1.06
CA THR A 281 -18.47 -2.83 -0.38
C THR A 281 -17.05 -2.77 -0.91
N SER A 282 -16.28 -1.71 -0.60
CA SER A 282 -14.88 -1.60 -1.04
C SER A 282 -13.99 -2.67 -0.41
N PHE A 283 -14.22 -3.02 0.85
CA PHE A 283 -13.47 -4.09 1.53
C PHE A 283 -13.76 -5.46 0.90
N LEU A 284 -15.03 -5.79 0.66
CA LEU A 284 -15.42 -7.04 -0.01
C LEU A 284 -14.85 -7.11 -1.43
N SER A 285 -14.90 -6.00 -2.17
CA SER A 285 -14.32 -5.94 -3.51
C SER A 285 -12.82 -6.15 -3.50
N ALA A 286 -12.10 -5.60 -2.52
CA ALA A 286 -10.67 -5.82 -2.38
C ALA A 286 -10.35 -7.29 -2.13
N LEU A 287 -11.11 -7.94 -1.24
CA LEU A 287 -10.94 -9.36 -0.94
C LEU A 287 -11.22 -10.23 -2.17
N LEU A 288 -12.28 -9.92 -2.93
CA LEU A 288 -12.59 -10.61 -4.19
C LEU A 288 -11.44 -10.48 -5.20
N LEU A 289 -10.97 -9.25 -5.46
CA LEU A 289 -9.89 -8.99 -6.40
C LEU A 289 -8.56 -9.60 -5.94
N PHE A 290 -8.33 -9.68 -4.63
CA PHE A 290 -7.19 -10.38 -4.06
C PHE A 290 -7.26 -11.89 -4.34
N PHE A 291 -8.41 -12.54 -4.16
CA PHE A 291 -8.57 -13.96 -4.51
C PHE A 291 -8.39 -14.21 -6.01
N ILE A 292 -8.90 -13.33 -6.87
CA ILE A 292 -8.66 -13.42 -8.32
C ILE A 292 -7.15 -13.32 -8.59
N ALA A 293 -6.44 -12.38 -7.94
CA ALA A 293 -4.99 -12.26 -8.09
C ALA A 293 -4.26 -13.56 -7.68
N LEU A 294 -4.66 -14.20 -6.58
CA LEU A 294 -4.08 -15.49 -6.15
C LEU A 294 -4.26 -16.61 -7.18
N ILE A 295 -5.38 -16.62 -7.92
CA ILE A 295 -5.63 -17.58 -9.02
C ILE A 295 -4.78 -17.25 -10.24
N VAL A 296 -4.52 -15.97 -10.52
CA VAL A 296 -3.74 -15.53 -11.69
C VAL A 296 -2.25 -15.87 -11.55
N VAL A 297 -1.67 -15.81 -10.34
CA VAL A 297 -0.23 -16.08 -10.12
C VAL A 297 0.25 -17.44 -10.68
N PRO A 298 -0.35 -18.60 -10.34
CA PRO A 298 0.10 -19.88 -10.89
C PRO A 298 -0.06 -19.96 -12.41
N LEU A 299 -1.05 -19.28 -13.00
CA LEU A 299 -1.20 -19.20 -14.45
C LEU A 299 -0.05 -18.42 -15.10
N ILE A 300 0.43 -17.34 -14.46
CA ILE A 300 1.61 -16.60 -14.93
C ILE A 300 2.82 -17.54 -15.00
N VAL A 301 3.08 -18.30 -13.93
CA VAL A 301 4.22 -19.24 -13.88
C VAL A 301 4.08 -20.31 -14.97
N TYR A 302 2.87 -20.85 -15.16
CA TYR A 302 2.60 -21.84 -16.20
C TYR A 302 2.89 -21.34 -17.62
N TYR A 303 2.38 -20.15 -17.98
CA TYR A 303 2.62 -19.58 -19.30
C TYR A 303 4.06 -19.08 -19.49
N GLN A 304 4.75 -18.72 -18.40
CA GLN A 304 6.16 -18.32 -18.44
C GLN A 304 7.05 -19.50 -18.88
N PHE A 305 6.79 -20.72 -18.41
CA PHE A 305 7.54 -21.92 -18.84
C PHE A 305 7.33 -22.29 -20.31
N ARG A 306 6.24 -21.80 -20.90
CA ARG A 306 5.92 -21.99 -22.32
C ARG A 306 6.37 -20.82 -23.18
N GLU A 307 7.10 -19.86 -22.59
CA GLU A 307 7.58 -18.65 -23.26
C GLU A 307 6.46 -17.90 -24.01
N SER A 308 5.24 -17.97 -23.46
CA SER A 308 4.06 -17.42 -24.11
C SER A 308 3.88 -15.94 -23.74
N ASN A 309 3.58 -15.12 -24.74
CA ASN A 309 3.19 -13.71 -24.54
C ASN A 309 1.98 -13.53 -23.61
N THR A 310 1.20 -14.59 -23.37
CA THR A 310 0.13 -14.59 -22.36
C THR A 310 0.66 -14.35 -20.95
N ALA A 311 1.87 -14.80 -20.63
CA ALA A 311 2.50 -14.55 -19.32
C ALA A 311 2.69 -13.06 -19.04
N ILE A 312 3.06 -12.28 -20.07
CA ILE A 312 3.23 -10.83 -19.97
C ILE A 312 1.88 -10.16 -19.72
N ASN A 313 0.84 -10.50 -20.50
CA ASN A 313 -0.49 -9.91 -20.33
C ASN A 313 -1.07 -10.23 -18.95
N LEU A 314 -0.92 -11.47 -18.48
CA LEU A 314 -1.36 -11.88 -17.15
C LEU A 314 -0.56 -11.17 -16.05
N SER A 315 0.74 -10.89 -16.26
CA SER A 315 1.56 -10.13 -15.32
C SER A 315 1.12 -8.66 -15.22
N VAL A 316 0.79 -8.02 -16.34
CA VAL A 316 0.20 -6.66 -16.36
C VAL A 316 -1.14 -6.66 -15.61
N PHE A 317 -2.00 -7.64 -15.92
CA PHE A 317 -3.29 -7.80 -15.26
C PHE A 317 -3.16 -8.05 -13.75
N TYR A 318 -2.23 -8.92 -13.34
CA TYR A 318 -1.93 -9.20 -11.94
C TYR A 318 -1.43 -7.95 -11.19
N GLY A 319 -0.50 -7.21 -11.80
CA GLY A 319 -0.02 -5.94 -11.24
C GLY A 319 -1.16 -4.94 -11.02
N PHE A 320 -2.04 -4.80 -12.02
CA PHE A 320 -3.24 -3.97 -11.90
C PHE A 320 -4.20 -4.45 -10.80
N LEU A 321 -4.50 -5.76 -10.77
CA LEU A 321 -5.38 -6.36 -9.76
C LEU A 321 -4.87 -6.16 -8.35
N LEU A 322 -3.56 -6.27 -8.10
CA LEU A 322 -3.01 -6.03 -6.76
C LEU A 322 -2.98 -4.55 -6.39
N LEU A 323 -2.44 -3.69 -7.27
CA LEU A 323 -2.29 -2.26 -7.00
C LEU A 323 -3.63 -1.53 -6.97
N LEU A 324 -4.26 -1.39 -8.13
CA LEU A 324 -5.47 -0.58 -8.28
C LEU A 324 -6.72 -1.38 -7.96
N GLY A 325 -6.69 -2.71 -8.10
CA GLY A 325 -7.78 -3.57 -7.67
C GLY A 325 -7.88 -3.69 -6.15
N CYS A 326 -7.06 -4.55 -5.55
CA CYS A 326 -7.10 -4.91 -4.14
C CYS A 326 -6.71 -3.73 -3.24
N LEU A 327 -5.46 -3.26 -3.31
CA LEU A 327 -4.97 -2.21 -2.41
C LEU A 327 -5.73 -0.91 -2.61
N GLY A 328 -5.97 -0.53 -3.86
CA GLY A 328 -6.75 0.66 -4.18
C GLY A 328 -8.17 0.61 -3.60
N SER A 329 -8.87 -0.52 -3.73
CA SER A 329 -10.19 -0.70 -3.09
C SER A 329 -10.11 -0.67 -1.55
N LEU A 330 -9.05 -1.22 -0.94
CA LEU A 330 -8.81 -1.09 0.50
C LEU A 330 -8.60 0.36 0.93
N MET A 331 -7.83 1.16 0.17
CA MET A 331 -7.58 2.57 0.48
C MET A 331 -8.82 3.45 0.29
N GLN A 332 -9.76 3.02 -0.55
CA GLN A 332 -11.08 3.66 -0.69
C GLN A 332 -12.04 3.31 0.45
N SER A 333 -11.83 2.16 1.10
CA SER A 333 -12.68 1.70 2.19
C SER A 333 -12.57 2.59 3.42
N ARG A 334 -13.68 2.72 4.16
CA ARG A 334 -13.64 3.33 5.49
C ARG A 334 -12.78 2.54 6.47
N PHE A 335 -12.36 1.30 6.19
CA PHE A 335 -11.55 0.51 7.11
C PHE A 335 -10.20 1.19 7.44
N PHE A 336 -9.53 1.75 6.42
CA PHE A 336 -8.36 2.61 6.62
C PHE A 336 -8.74 4.02 7.09
N GLY A 337 -9.94 4.50 6.72
CA GLY A 337 -10.50 5.77 7.19
C GLY A 337 -10.98 5.78 8.66
N LEU A 338 -11.25 4.61 9.27
CA LEU A 338 -11.79 4.44 10.63
C LEU A 338 -10.80 4.95 11.69
N HIS A 339 -9.51 4.99 11.37
CA HIS A 339 -8.51 5.61 12.23
C HIS A 339 -8.48 7.14 12.13
N PHE A 340 -9.29 7.78 11.29
CA PHE A 340 -9.38 9.24 11.21
C PHE A 340 -10.80 9.81 11.29
N SER A 341 -11.86 9.00 11.11
CA SER A 341 -13.24 9.45 11.27
C SER A 341 -13.75 9.11 12.67
N SER A 342 -13.32 9.87 13.69
CA SER A 342 -14.14 10.00 14.91
C SER A 342 -15.37 10.87 14.67
N GLU A 343 -15.55 11.43 13.47
CA GLU A 343 -16.72 12.20 13.09
C GLU A 343 -17.41 11.52 11.91
N LYS A 344 -18.70 11.22 12.09
CA LYS A 344 -19.65 11.07 10.98
C LYS A 344 -19.30 12.12 9.93
N LEU A 345 -19.09 11.71 8.67
CA LEU A 345 -19.07 12.65 7.54
C LEU A 345 -20.24 13.62 7.74
N SER A 346 -19.92 14.89 7.99
CA SER A 346 -20.88 15.87 8.47
C SER A 346 -21.84 16.23 7.35
N GLY A 347 -22.98 15.54 7.30
CA GLY A 347 -24.12 15.84 6.44
C GLY A 347 -24.44 14.77 5.38
N PRO A 348 -25.73 14.63 4.99
CA PRO A 348 -26.19 13.63 4.02
C PRO A 348 -25.48 13.76 2.66
N ARG A 349 -25.18 14.98 2.23
CA ARG A 349 -24.50 15.27 0.95
C ARG A 349 -23.12 14.62 0.86
N LEU A 350 -22.32 14.68 1.93
CA LEU A 350 -20.96 14.15 1.92
C LEU A 350 -20.94 12.61 1.86
N ASN A 351 -21.93 11.95 2.47
CA ASN A 351 -22.10 10.51 2.36
C ASN A 351 -22.46 10.07 0.94
N GLU A 352 -23.31 10.83 0.23
CA GLU A 352 -23.62 10.54 -1.17
C GLU A 352 -22.40 10.72 -2.08
N LEU A 353 -21.60 11.77 -1.87
CA LEU A 353 -20.31 11.92 -2.57
C LEU A 353 -19.36 10.73 -2.32
N ALA A 354 -19.28 10.26 -1.07
CA ALA A 354 -18.43 9.13 -0.72
C ALA A 354 -18.89 7.81 -1.36
N LYS A 355 -20.21 7.57 -1.45
CA LYS A 355 -20.77 6.42 -2.17
C LYS A 355 -20.49 6.49 -3.67
N LEU A 356 -20.74 7.64 -4.29
CA LEU A 356 -20.50 7.86 -5.72
C LEU A 356 -19.02 7.65 -6.07
N ARG A 357 -18.11 8.18 -5.23
CA ARG A 357 -16.67 7.99 -5.35
C ARG A 357 -16.30 6.50 -5.41
N ILE A 358 -16.84 5.70 -4.48
CA ILE A 358 -16.59 4.25 -4.42
C ILE A 358 -17.18 3.56 -5.64
N LEU A 359 -18.41 3.90 -6.05
CA LEU A 359 -19.05 3.33 -7.22
C LEU A 359 -18.23 3.57 -8.50
N CYS A 360 -17.84 4.82 -8.75
CA CYS A 360 -16.98 5.17 -9.89
C CYS A 360 -15.65 4.40 -9.88
N TYR A 361 -15.06 4.22 -8.69
CA TYR A 361 -13.83 3.44 -8.53
C TYR A 361 -14.02 1.99 -8.94
N LEU A 362 -15.06 1.32 -8.42
CA LEU A 362 -15.31 -0.09 -8.67
C LEU A 362 -15.68 -0.36 -10.14
N ILE A 363 -16.52 0.49 -10.73
CA ILE A 363 -16.85 0.43 -12.16
C ILE A 363 -15.57 0.58 -12.99
N SER A 364 -14.76 1.60 -12.68
CA SER A 364 -13.47 1.78 -13.35
C SER A 364 -12.61 0.53 -13.25
N THR A 365 -12.42 -0.02 -12.05
CA THR A 365 -11.55 -1.19 -11.85
C THR A 365 -12.03 -2.41 -12.63
N ALA A 366 -13.34 -2.64 -12.69
CA ALA A 366 -13.94 -3.74 -13.45
C ALA A 366 -13.76 -3.55 -14.98
N VAL A 367 -14.12 -2.37 -15.50
CA VAL A 367 -14.00 -2.07 -16.94
C VAL A 367 -12.53 -2.05 -17.38
N PHE A 368 -11.63 -1.50 -16.56
CA PHE A 368 -10.19 -1.48 -16.83
C PHE A 368 -9.62 -2.90 -16.89
N SER A 369 -10.02 -3.77 -15.94
CA SER A 369 -9.64 -5.20 -15.93
C SER A 369 -10.02 -5.89 -17.24
N ILE A 370 -11.26 -5.69 -17.71
CA ILE A 370 -11.74 -6.23 -18.97
C ILE A 370 -10.94 -5.64 -20.15
N GLY A 371 -10.66 -4.33 -20.11
CA GLY A 371 -9.84 -3.64 -21.11
C GLY A 371 -8.43 -4.23 -21.25
N ILE A 372 -7.74 -4.51 -20.14
CA ILE A 372 -6.42 -5.17 -20.15
C ILE A 372 -6.54 -6.57 -20.77
N LEU A 373 -7.50 -7.38 -20.32
CA LEU A 373 -7.65 -8.77 -20.77
C LEU A 373 -7.98 -8.87 -22.26
N LEU A 374 -8.84 -7.97 -22.76
CA LEU A 374 -9.21 -7.88 -24.17
C LEU A 374 -8.20 -7.08 -25.01
N LYS A 375 -7.16 -6.51 -24.39
CA LYS A 375 -6.21 -5.58 -25.04
C LYS A 375 -6.92 -4.43 -25.76
N ASN A 376 -8.04 -3.97 -25.21
CA ASN A 376 -8.86 -2.94 -25.82
C ASN A 376 -8.61 -1.57 -25.17
N THR A 377 -7.82 -0.77 -25.86
CA THR A 377 -7.46 0.59 -25.43
C THR A 377 -8.67 1.50 -25.24
N ALA A 378 -9.75 1.35 -26.03
CA ALA A 378 -10.95 2.16 -25.87
C ALA A 378 -11.67 1.84 -24.55
N LEU A 379 -11.74 0.56 -24.15
CA LEU A 379 -12.27 0.17 -22.84
C LEU A 379 -11.40 0.69 -21.68
N ILE A 380 -10.08 0.69 -21.85
CA ILE A 380 -9.16 1.27 -20.85
C ILE A 380 -9.42 2.77 -20.67
N HIS A 381 -9.56 3.54 -21.76
CA HIS A 381 -9.89 4.96 -21.68
C HIS A 381 -11.27 5.21 -21.05
N LEU A 382 -12.28 4.39 -21.42
CA LEU A 382 -13.62 4.46 -20.84
C LEU A 382 -13.58 4.28 -19.31
N ALA A 383 -12.85 3.26 -18.85
CA ALA A 383 -12.65 3.03 -17.42
C ALA A 383 -12.00 4.23 -16.73
N LEU A 384 -10.99 4.84 -17.36
CA LEU A 384 -10.25 5.96 -16.80
C LEU A 384 -11.08 7.23 -16.59
N PHE A 385 -12.13 7.49 -17.37
CA PHE A 385 -13.05 8.59 -17.07
C PHE A 385 -13.77 8.39 -15.72
N ALA A 386 -14.21 7.18 -15.42
CA ALA A 386 -14.78 6.84 -14.12
C ALA A 386 -13.71 6.90 -13.01
N PHE A 387 -12.48 6.50 -13.30
CA PHE A 387 -11.35 6.59 -12.37
C PHE A 387 -11.04 8.05 -11.97
N VAL A 388 -10.93 8.95 -12.95
CA VAL A 388 -10.71 10.39 -12.73
C VAL A 388 -11.86 11.00 -11.93
N THR A 389 -13.10 10.62 -12.25
CA THR A 389 -14.26 11.07 -11.47
C THR A 389 -14.15 10.64 -10.01
N SER A 390 -13.75 9.39 -9.76
CA SER A 390 -13.49 8.90 -8.40
C SER A 390 -12.38 9.71 -7.71
N ALA A 391 -11.29 10.03 -8.41
CA ALA A 391 -10.18 10.80 -7.84
C ALA A 391 -10.57 12.24 -7.49
N ILE A 392 -11.36 12.91 -8.33
CA ILE A 392 -11.90 14.24 -8.04
C ILE A 392 -12.80 14.18 -6.80
N LEU A 393 -13.73 13.22 -6.74
CA LEU A 393 -14.60 13.04 -5.58
C LEU A 393 -13.82 12.73 -4.30
N TYR A 394 -12.72 11.98 -4.41
CA TYR A 394 -11.81 11.69 -3.29
C TYR A 394 -11.17 12.97 -2.73
N LEU A 395 -10.63 13.83 -3.60
CA LEU A 395 -10.08 15.13 -3.20
C LEU A 395 -11.14 16.05 -2.58
N LEU A 396 -12.33 16.15 -3.18
CA LEU A 396 -13.43 16.93 -2.64
C LEU A 396 -13.81 16.48 -1.22
N CYS A 397 -13.85 15.15 -0.98
CA CYS A 397 -14.09 14.61 0.36
C CYS A 397 -12.99 14.97 1.37
N ILE A 398 -11.73 15.05 0.93
CA ILE A 398 -10.62 15.49 1.81
C ILE A 398 -10.79 16.97 2.16
N PHE A 399 -10.99 17.83 1.17
CA PHE A 399 -11.12 19.28 1.39
C PHE A 399 -12.34 19.63 2.22
N ALA A 400 -13.49 18.98 1.99
CA ALA A 400 -14.70 19.21 2.78
C ALA A 400 -14.52 18.87 4.28
N ASN A 401 -13.66 17.90 4.61
CA ASN A 401 -13.38 17.50 5.99
C ASN A 401 -12.24 18.28 6.65
N LEU A 402 -11.48 19.09 5.90
CA LEU A 402 -10.32 19.81 6.41
C LEU A 402 -10.68 20.89 7.46
N PRO A 403 -11.73 21.72 7.29
CA PRO A 403 -12.11 22.76 8.25
C PRO A 403 -12.63 22.19 9.57
N ALA A 404 -13.44 21.13 9.52
CA ALA A 404 -13.95 20.44 10.70
C ALA A 404 -12.80 19.86 11.53
N LYS A 405 -11.84 19.21 10.88
CA LYS A 405 -10.62 18.70 11.53
C LYS A 405 -9.82 19.83 12.19
N LEU A 406 -9.54 20.91 11.46
CA LEU A 406 -8.79 22.06 12.00
C LEU A 406 -9.47 22.67 13.24
N SER A 407 -10.80 22.79 13.23
CA SER A 407 -11.57 23.39 14.35
C SER A 407 -11.71 22.48 15.58
N HIS A 408 -11.92 21.16 15.41
CA HIS A 408 -11.96 20.19 16.51
C HIS A 408 -10.61 20.17 17.28
N PHE A 409 -9.49 20.28 16.56
CA PHE A 409 -8.16 20.31 17.19
C PHE A 409 -7.89 21.61 17.95
N VAL A 410 -8.38 22.75 17.46
CA VAL A 410 -8.31 24.03 18.20
C VAL A 410 -9.11 23.96 19.51
N LYS A 411 -10.28 23.29 19.51
CA LYS A 411 -11.10 23.10 20.73
C LYS A 411 -10.47 22.17 21.75
N GLN A 412 -9.88 21.02 21.35
CA GLN A 412 -9.18 20.14 22.31
C GLN A 412 -8.01 20.84 23.01
N HIS A 413 -7.36 21.81 22.37
CA HIS A 413 -6.26 22.55 22.96
C HIS A 413 -6.70 23.56 24.04
N ARG A 414 -7.95 24.06 23.99
CA ARG A 414 -8.52 24.95 25.02
C ARG A 414 -9.00 24.22 26.27
N ILE A 415 -9.23 22.92 26.20
CA ILE A 415 -9.73 22.10 27.34
C ILE A 415 -8.56 21.47 28.12
N GLN A 416 -7.35 21.44 27.55
CA GLN A 416 -6.13 20.92 28.19
C GLN A 416 -5.17 22.01 28.70
N LYS A 417 -5.57 23.27 28.63
CA LYS A 417 -5.00 24.38 29.41
C LYS A 417 -6.00 24.73 30.50
#